data_AF-A0A9J6CRE1-F1
#
_entry.id   AF-A0A9J6CRE1-F1
#
_cell.length_a   1.000
_cell.length_b   1.000
_cell.length_c   1.000
_cell.angle_alpha   90.00
_cell.angle_beta   90.00
_cell.angle_gamma   90.00
#
_symmetry.space_group_name_H-M   'P 1'
#
loop_
_entity.id
_entity.type
_entity.pdbx_description
1 polymer ?
#
loop_
_entity_poly.entity_id
_entity_poly.type
_entity_poly.pdbx_seq_one_letter_code
_entity_poly.pdbx_strand_id
1 'polypeptide(L)'
;MIELLYYVQKTYSVCEKYNVDKYLTDYAVCTKKEFRNRGIATEFIKARTPMMKLLNIQVTSTSYTVIATQKAAAKAGHYDGWSISYEELQQKFPSFDFSNRNVDIYKVMDFKI
;
A
#
# COMPACT_ATOMS: atom_id res chain seq x y z
N MET A 1 -1.15 4.95 -15.39
CA MET A 1 -0.60 4.77 -14.03
C MET A 1 -0.83 5.99 -13.13
N ILE A 2 -0.43 7.21 -13.53
CA ILE A 2 -0.59 8.43 -12.71
C ILE A 2 -2.06 8.70 -12.36
N GLU A 3 -2.99 8.48 -13.30
CA GLU A 3 -4.44 8.69 -13.08
C GLU A 3 -5.00 7.86 -11.92
N LEU A 4 -4.59 6.59 -11.81
CA LEU A 4 -5.01 5.71 -10.72
C LEU A 4 -4.48 6.22 -9.37
N LEU A 5 -3.22 6.65 -9.31
CA LEU A 5 -2.64 7.21 -8.09
C LEU A 5 -3.38 8.48 -7.65
N TYR A 6 -3.70 9.36 -8.60
CA TYR A 6 -4.46 10.58 -8.34
C TYR A 6 -5.89 10.28 -7.87
N TYR A 7 -6.55 9.30 -8.48
CA TYR A 7 -7.87 8.85 -8.05
C TYR A 7 -7.86 8.33 -6.61
N VAL A 8 -6.89 7.49 -6.26
CA VAL A 8 -6.76 6.94 -4.90
C VAL A 8 -6.50 8.07 -3.90
N GLN A 9 -5.58 8.98 -4.20
CA GLN A 9 -5.29 10.13 -3.33
C GLN A 9 -6.50 11.05 -3.13
N LYS A 10 -7.31 11.26 -4.17
CA LYS A 10 -8.56 12.02 -4.07
C LYS A 10 -9.66 11.31 -3.28
N THR A 11 -9.73 9.98 -3.40
CA THR A 11 -10.77 9.20 -2.73
C THR A 11 -10.43 8.96 -1.26
N TYR A 12 -9.14 8.95 -0.92
CA TYR A 12 -8.65 8.60 0.40
C TYR A 12 -7.57 9.56 0.90
N SER A 13 -8.02 10.62 1.59
CA SER A 13 -7.14 11.63 2.19
C SER A 13 -6.58 11.14 3.53
N VAL A 14 -5.34 10.62 3.51
CA VAL A 14 -4.63 10.11 4.70
C VAL A 14 -4.41 11.23 5.73
N CYS A 15 -4.02 12.42 5.25
CA CYS A 15 -3.77 13.58 6.11
C CYS A 15 -5.01 14.02 6.87
N GLU A 16 -6.17 14.09 6.20
CA GLU A 16 -7.45 14.41 6.86
C GLU A 16 -7.87 13.31 7.83
N LYS A 17 -7.81 12.04 7.42
CA LYS A 17 -8.20 10.90 8.27
C LYS A 17 -7.45 10.88 9.60
N TYR A 18 -6.16 11.16 9.58
CA TYR A 18 -5.29 11.04 10.76
C TYR A 18 -4.93 12.37 11.42
N ASN A 19 -5.40 13.49 10.88
CA ASN A 19 -5.03 14.84 11.30
C ASN A 19 -3.50 15.03 11.36
N VAL A 20 -2.83 14.69 10.25
CA VAL A 20 -1.37 14.84 10.08
C VAL A 20 -1.06 15.69 8.85
N ASP A 21 0.08 16.37 8.87
CA ASP A 21 0.60 17.16 7.75
C ASP A 21 1.32 16.29 6.71
N LYS A 22 1.93 15.19 7.15
CA LYS A 22 2.71 14.26 6.32
C LYS A 22 2.52 12.81 6.76
N TYR A 23 2.69 11.90 5.82
CA TYR A 23 2.74 10.46 6.04
C TYR A 23 3.81 9.82 5.15
N LEU A 24 4.31 8.65 5.55
CA LEU A 24 5.25 7.87 4.75
C LEU A 24 4.48 6.98 3.76
N THR A 25 4.86 7.01 2.49
CA THR A 25 4.37 6.08 1.47
C THR A 25 5.52 5.40 0.74
N ASP A 26 5.22 4.38 -0.07
CA ASP A 26 6.14 3.79 -1.02
C ASP A 26 5.50 3.68 -2.42
N TYR A 27 6.33 3.36 -3.41
CA TYR A 27 5.89 3.03 -4.77
C TYR A 27 6.16 1.58 -5.15
N ALA A 28 7.04 0.87 -4.43
CA ALA A 28 7.37 -0.52 -4.71
C ALA A 28 8.08 -1.19 -3.53
N VAL A 29 7.71 -2.45 -3.26
CA VAL A 29 8.52 -3.40 -2.49
C VAL A 29 8.78 -4.63 -3.36
N CYS A 30 10.04 -4.83 -3.71
CA CYS A 30 10.43 -5.87 -4.66
C CYS A 30 11.43 -6.84 -4.02
N THR A 31 11.23 -8.14 -4.27
CA THR A 31 12.18 -9.19 -3.89
C THR A 31 12.53 -10.03 -5.11
N LYS A 32 13.84 -10.18 -5.37
CA LYS A 32 14.35 -11.03 -6.45
C LYS A 32 13.89 -12.48 -6.22
N LYS A 33 13.56 -13.20 -7.30
CA LYS A 33 12.87 -14.50 -7.25
C LYS A 33 13.54 -15.52 -6.32
N GLU A 34 14.87 -15.60 -6.35
CA GLU A 34 15.67 -16.51 -5.53
C GLU A 34 15.65 -16.19 -4.02
N PHE A 35 15.15 -15.02 -3.61
CA PHE A 35 15.03 -14.57 -2.23
C PHE A 35 13.59 -14.52 -1.71
N ARG A 36 12.59 -14.91 -2.51
CA ARG A 36 11.19 -14.95 -2.10
C ARG A 36 10.95 -16.01 -1.01
N ASN A 37 9.81 -15.90 -0.34
CA ASN A 37 9.37 -16.82 0.73
C ASN A 37 10.26 -16.84 1.99
N ARG A 38 11.12 -15.84 2.18
CA ARG A 38 12.00 -15.68 3.37
C ARG A 38 11.56 -14.57 4.32
N GLY A 39 10.34 -14.04 4.16
CA GLY A 39 9.84 -12.93 4.98
C GLY A 39 10.45 -11.55 4.70
N ILE A 40 11.37 -11.44 3.73
CA ILE A 40 12.10 -10.20 3.42
C ILE A 40 11.18 -8.99 3.20
N ALA A 41 10.09 -9.14 2.45
CA ALA A 41 9.14 -8.05 2.22
C ALA A 41 8.51 -7.54 3.53
N THR A 42 8.17 -8.44 4.45
CA THR A 42 7.64 -8.07 5.77
C THR A 42 8.68 -7.31 6.59
N GLU A 43 9.94 -7.75 6.59
CA GLU A 43 11.00 -7.07 7.33
C GLU A 43 11.32 -5.69 6.74
N PHE A 44 11.28 -5.53 5.41
CA PHE A 44 11.36 -4.20 4.78
C PHE A 44 10.22 -3.27 5.20
N ILE A 45 9.00 -3.79 5.34
CA ILE A 45 7.86 -2.99 5.78
C ILE A 45 8.02 -2.61 7.26
N LYS A 46 8.42 -3.54 8.14
CA LYS A 46 8.71 -3.26 9.57
C LYS A 46 9.83 -2.24 9.76
N ALA A 47 10.84 -2.25 8.89
CA ALA A 47 11.95 -1.30 8.92
C ALA A 47 11.51 0.17 8.74
N ARG A 48 10.27 0.41 8.29
CA ARG A 48 9.69 1.76 8.23
C ARG A 48 9.50 2.36 9.62
N THR A 49 9.11 1.58 10.61
CA THR A 49 8.82 2.08 11.96
C THR A 49 9.98 2.86 12.60
N PRO A 50 11.24 2.35 12.64
CA PRO A 50 12.35 3.14 13.18
C PRO A 50 12.65 4.38 12.34
N MET A 51 12.53 4.32 11.01
CA MET A 51 12.71 5.49 10.14
C MET A 51 11.63 6.56 10.39
N MET A 52 10.37 6.14 10.52
CA MET A 52 9.24 7.01 10.85
C MET A 52 9.45 7.72 12.18
N LYS A 53 9.91 6.99 13.23
CA LYS A 53 10.25 7.57 14.54
C LYS A 53 11.34 8.63 14.42
N LEU A 54 12.41 8.35 13.66
CA LEU A 54 13.51 9.29 13.46
C LEU A 54 13.07 10.59 12.74
N LEU A 55 12.13 10.47 11.79
CA LEU A 55 11.65 11.60 10.97
C LEU A 55 10.41 12.31 11.55
N ASN A 56 9.98 11.93 12.75
CA ASN A 56 8.72 12.40 13.37
C ASN A 56 7.51 12.23 12.43
N ILE A 57 7.40 11.06 11.80
CA ILE A 57 6.26 10.67 10.95
C ILE A 57 5.42 9.67 11.74
N GLN A 58 4.14 9.96 11.95
CA GLN A 58 3.26 9.10 12.76
C GLN A 58 2.53 8.04 11.94
N VAL A 59 2.30 8.29 10.66
CA VAL A 59 1.47 7.43 9.80
C VAL A 59 2.25 7.00 8.58
N THR A 60 2.09 5.73 8.19
CA THR A 60 2.39 5.26 6.83
C THR A 60 1.13 4.72 6.20
N SER A 61 0.93 5.02 4.92
CA SER A 61 -0.21 4.58 4.13
C SER A 61 0.28 4.27 2.73
N THR A 62 -0.05 3.10 2.21
CA THR A 62 0.51 2.61 0.94
C THR A 62 -0.48 1.68 0.24
N SER A 63 -0.51 1.79 -1.08
CA SER A 63 -1.25 0.88 -1.95
C SER A 63 -0.54 -0.46 -2.13
N TYR A 64 -1.15 -1.53 -1.63
CA TYR A 64 -0.70 -2.90 -1.84
C TYR A 64 -1.62 -3.61 -2.85
N THR A 65 -1.07 -3.85 -4.04
CA THR A 65 -1.81 -4.23 -5.25
C THR A 65 -1.81 -5.73 -5.56
N VAL A 66 -1.05 -6.52 -4.80
CA VAL A 66 -0.98 -7.98 -4.98
C VAL A 66 -1.07 -8.69 -3.63
N ILE A 67 -1.55 -9.94 -3.63
CA ILE A 67 -1.80 -10.69 -2.38
C ILE A 67 -0.54 -10.84 -1.51
N ALA A 68 0.62 -10.99 -2.15
CA ALA A 68 1.89 -11.17 -1.45
C ALA A 68 2.25 -9.95 -0.59
N THR A 69 2.07 -8.74 -1.13
CA THR A 69 2.41 -7.50 -0.41
C THR A 69 1.35 -7.13 0.61
N GLN A 70 0.06 -7.39 0.33
CA GLN A 70 -1.02 -7.24 1.32
C GLN A 70 -0.77 -8.13 2.55
N LYS A 71 -0.43 -9.41 2.34
CA LYS A 71 -0.06 -10.33 3.43
C LYS A 71 1.20 -9.88 4.17
N ALA A 72 2.21 -9.38 3.46
CA ALA A 72 3.43 -8.90 4.08
C ALA A 72 3.19 -7.68 4.97
N ALA A 73 2.36 -6.74 4.51
CA ALA A 73 1.96 -5.54 5.25
C ALA A 73 1.13 -5.88 6.48
N ALA A 74 0.14 -6.78 6.34
CA ALA A 74 -0.65 -7.28 7.47
C ALA A 74 0.23 -7.90 8.56
N LYS A 75 1.23 -8.73 8.16
CA LYS A 75 2.22 -9.30 9.10
C LYS A 75 3.13 -8.27 9.74
N ALA A 76 3.29 -7.09 9.13
CA ALA A 76 4.02 -5.97 9.68
C ALA A 76 3.13 -5.06 10.57
N GLY A 77 1.85 -5.40 10.76
CA GLY A 77 0.91 -4.65 11.60
C GLY A 77 0.09 -3.60 10.86
N HIS A 78 0.19 -3.52 9.53
CA HIS A 78 -0.69 -2.64 8.75
C HIS A 78 -2.13 -3.18 8.75
N TYR A 79 -3.10 -2.27 8.74
CA TYR A 79 -4.53 -2.56 8.67
C TYR A 79 -5.16 -1.93 7.41
N ASP A 80 -6.30 -2.46 6.98
CA ASP A 80 -7.01 -1.95 5.81
C ASP A 80 -7.54 -0.53 6.07
N GLY A 81 -7.12 0.42 5.24
CA GLY A 81 -7.53 1.83 5.33
C GLY A 81 -8.64 2.16 4.33
N TRP A 82 -8.41 1.78 3.06
CA TRP A 82 -9.36 1.93 1.97
C TRP A 82 -9.16 0.81 0.95
N SER A 83 -10.22 0.45 0.24
CA SER A 83 -10.15 -0.60 -0.78
C SER A 83 -11.15 -0.37 -1.91
N ILE A 84 -10.83 -0.94 -3.07
CA ILE A 84 -11.70 -1.01 -4.23
C ILE A 84 -11.47 -2.34 -4.94
N SER A 85 -12.51 -2.91 -5.55
CA SER A 85 -12.32 -4.11 -6.37
C SER A 85 -11.58 -3.76 -7.67
N TYR A 86 -10.82 -4.71 -8.20
CA TYR A 86 -10.21 -4.55 -9.52
C TYR A 86 -11.26 -4.52 -10.64
N GLU A 87 -12.44 -5.10 -10.43
CA GLU A 87 -13.57 -4.97 -11.35
C GLU A 87 -14.05 -3.52 -11.45
N GLU A 88 -14.30 -2.86 -10.32
CA GLU A 88 -14.66 -1.44 -10.30
C GLU A 88 -13.54 -0.55 -10.85
N LEU A 89 -12.28 -0.88 -10.58
CA LEU A 89 -11.14 -0.17 -11.20
C LEU A 89 -11.12 -0.35 -12.71
N GLN A 90 -11.39 -1.55 -13.23
CA GLN A 90 -11.45 -1.79 -14.67
C GLN A 90 -12.57 -0.98 -15.33
N GLN A 91 -13.72 -0.85 -14.68
CA GLN A 91 -14.83 -0.02 -15.15
C GLN A 91 -14.48 1.47 -15.15
N LYS A 92 -13.78 1.96 -14.12
CA LYS A 92 -13.34 3.36 -14.01
C LYS A 92 -12.19 3.72 -14.94
N PHE A 93 -11.31 2.76 -15.20
CA PHE A 93 -10.12 2.94 -16.04
C PHE A 93 -10.07 1.86 -17.14
N PRO A 94 -10.96 1.93 -18.16
CA PRO A 94 -11.06 0.88 -19.18
C PRO A 94 -9.78 0.66 -20.00
N SER A 95 -8.91 1.66 -20.09
CA SER A 95 -7.62 1.59 -20.79
C SER A 95 -6.51 0.90 -20.01
N PHE A 96 -6.71 0.63 -18.71
CA PHE A 96 -5.72 -0.02 -17.87
C PHE A 96 -5.93 -1.53 -17.94
N ASP A 97 -4.82 -2.27 -18.08
CA ASP A 97 -4.84 -3.72 -17.99
C ASP A 97 -4.60 -4.16 -16.54
N PHE A 98 -5.64 -4.67 -15.90
CA PHE A 98 -5.56 -5.28 -14.58
C PHE A 98 -5.54 -6.81 -14.62
N SER A 99 -5.51 -7.45 -15.80
CA SER A 99 -5.71 -8.90 -15.95
C SER A 99 -4.65 -9.76 -15.26
N ASN A 100 -3.41 -9.28 -15.16
CA ASN A 100 -2.28 -10.00 -14.54
C ASN A 100 -2.23 -9.84 -13.01
N ARG A 101 -3.38 -10.04 -12.34
CA ARG A 101 -3.53 -9.90 -10.87
C ARG A 101 -3.77 -11.25 -10.21
N ASN A 102 -3.35 -11.37 -8.95
CA ASN A 102 -3.59 -12.56 -8.11
C ASN A 102 -4.43 -12.25 -6.86
N VAL A 103 -5.15 -11.13 -6.90
CA VAL A 103 -6.06 -10.67 -5.86
C VAL A 103 -7.17 -9.85 -6.49
N ASP A 104 -8.36 -9.90 -5.91
CA ASP A 104 -9.54 -9.20 -6.44
C ASP A 104 -9.67 -7.77 -5.93
N ILE A 105 -8.97 -7.44 -4.84
CA ILE A 105 -9.09 -6.16 -4.14
C ILE A 105 -7.77 -5.42 -4.18
N TYR A 106 -7.81 -4.17 -4.64
CA TYR A 106 -6.78 -3.17 -4.43
C TYR A 106 -6.95 -2.58 -3.04
N LYS A 107 -5.89 -2.56 -2.23
CA LYS A 107 -5.95 -2.06 -0.85
C LYS A 107 -4.94 -0.95 -0.62
N VAL A 108 -5.40 0.15 -0.03
CA VAL A 108 -4.54 1.07 0.72
C VAL A 108 -4.54 0.59 2.16
N MET A 109 -3.37 0.28 2.69
CA MET A 109 -3.21 -0.18 4.07
C MET A 109 -2.37 0.79 4.87
N ASP A 110 -2.81 1.04 6.10
CA ASP A 110 -2.24 2.03 7.00
C ASP A 110 -1.52 1.39 8.17
N PHE A 111 -0.56 2.10 8.72
CA PHE A 111 0.02 1.82 10.03
C PHE A 111 0.31 3.14 10.74
N LYS A 112 -0.07 3.23 12.01
CA LYS A 112 0.13 4.41 12.86
C LYS A 112 0.95 4.01 14.09
N ILE A 113 2.01 4.75 14.38
CA ILE A 113 2.89 4.59 15.55
C ILE A 113 2.25 5.24 16.77
#